data_AF-A0A9N9E7D4-F1
#
_entry.id   AF-A0A9N9E7D4-F1
#
_cell.length_a   1.000
_cell.length_b   1.000
_cell.length_c   1.000
_cell.angle_alpha   90.00
_cell.angle_beta   90.00
_cell.angle_gamma   90.00
#
_symmetry.space_group_name_H-M   'P 1'
#
loop_
_entity.id
_entity.type
_entity.pdbx_description
1 polymer ?
#
loop_
_entity_poly.entity_id
_entity_poly.type
_entity_poly.pdbx_seq_one_letter_code
_entity_poly.pdbx_strand_id
1 'polypeptide(L)'
;MKLYILVLFNWWISRLSEKNNDFCFLFPIHLQTKILVVLNGHDFIIEIGQLDSQFGSYLSYICKYDGIQSELCKTPTEAITT
;
A
#
# COMPACT_ATOMS: atom_id res chain seq x y z
N MET A 1 -5.76 1.39 13.07
CA MET A 1 -5.99 0.30 12.08
C MET A 1 -4.66 0.01 11.41
N LYS A 2 -4.17 -1.24 11.40
CA LYS A 2 -2.94 -1.61 10.70
C LYS A 2 -3.32 -2.31 9.40
N LEU A 3 -2.98 -1.69 8.26
CA LEU A 3 -3.16 -2.26 6.93
C LEU A 3 -1.89 -3.02 6.57
N TYR A 4 -2.01 -4.26 6.12
CA TYR A 4 -0.88 -5.08 5.71
C TYR A 4 -1.03 -5.42 4.22
N ILE A 5 -0.04 -5.03 3.41
CA ILE A 5 0.04 -5.45 2.01
C ILE A 5 0.92 -6.70 1.96
N LEU A 6 0.32 -7.83 1.63
CA LEU A 6 1.03 -9.11 1.49
C LEU A 6 1.53 -9.21 0.04
N VAL A 7 2.85 -9.27 -0.12
CA VAL A 7 3.53 -9.25 -1.44
C VAL A 7 3.89 -10.65 -1.96
N LEU A 8 3.70 -11.70 -1.15
CA LEU A 8 4.04 -13.06 -1.53
C LEU A 8 2.96 -13.66 -2.44
N PHE A 9 3.30 -13.77 -3.72
CA PHE A 9 2.65 -14.52 -4.80
C PHE A 9 1.38 -13.96 -5.44
N ASN A 10 0.61 -13.11 -4.77
CA ASN A 10 -0.48 -12.38 -5.42
C ASN A 10 -0.64 -11.01 -4.78
N TRP A 11 -0.84 -9.95 -5.57
CA TRP A 11 -0.97 -8.59 -5.06
C TRP A 11 -2.33 -8.45 -4.36
N TRP A 12 -2.42 -8.64 -3.04
CA TRP A 12 -3.68 -8.51 -2.27
C TRP A 12 -3.54 -7.55 -1.11
N ILE A 13 -4.59 -6.76 -0.87
CA ILE A 13 -4.73 -6.03 0.39
C ILE A 13 -5.25 -6.98 1.45
N SER A 14 -4.59 -7.00 2.61
CA SER A 14 -5.08 -7.74 3.77
C SER A 14 -5.30 -6.83 4.97
N ARG A 15 -6.34 -7.16 5.75
CA ARG A 15 -6.57 -6.58 7.08
C ARG A 15 -6.41 -7.70 8.11
N LEU A 16 -5.71 -7.40 9.20
CA LEU A 16 -5.67 -8.32 10.34
C LEU A 16 -7.07 -8.37 10.98
N SER A 17 -7.66 -9.55 11.05
CA SER A 17 -8.94 -9.75 11.71
C SER A 17 -8.78 -9.56 13.22
N GLU A 18 -9.57 -8.66 13.80
CA GLU A 18 -9.58 -8.40 15.25
C GLU A 18 -9.97 -9.63 16.07
N LYS A 19 -10.60 -10.64 15.45
CA LYS A 19 -11.08 -11.83 16.15
C LYS A 19 -10.05 -12.96 16.26
N ASN A 20 -9.17 -13.15 15.26
CA ASN A 20 -8.39 -14.40 15.16
C ASN A 20 -6.91 -14.26 14.76
N ASN A 21 -6.33 -13.05 14.64
CA ASN A 21 -4.99 -12.85 14.04
C ASN A 21 -4.86 -13.34 12.58
N ASP A 22 -5.93 -13.83 11.96
CA ASP A 22 -5.97 -14.24 10.57
C ASP A 22 -5.96 -13.02 9.63
N PHE A 23 -5.31 -13.17 8.47
CA PHE A 23 -5.36 -12.19 7.40
C PHE A 23 -6.68 -12.30 6.63
N CYS A 24 -7.50 -11.26 6.64
CA CYS A 24 -8.63 -11.13 5.72
C CYS A 24 -8.13 -10.47 4.43
N PHE A 25 -8.06 -11.25 3.34
CA PHE A 25 -7.82 -10.72 2.00
C PHE A 25 -9.05 -9.95 1.51
N LEU A 26 -8.88 -8.68 1.18
CA LEU A 26 -9.99 -7.79 0.81
C LEU A 26 -10.21 -7.78 -0.71
N PHE A 27 -9.16 -7.45 -1.46
CA PHE A 27 -9.24 -7.35 -2.91
C PHE A 27 -7.84 -7.47 -3.55
N PRO A 28 -7.78 -7.91 -4.81
CA PRO A 28 -6.55 -7.86 -5.59
C PRO A 28 -6.18 -6.40 -5.88
N ILE A 29 -4.88 -6.13 -5.84
CA ILE A 29 -4.26 -4.86 -6.17
C ILE A 29 -3.91 -4.89 -7.65
N HIS A 30 -4.34 -3.86 -8.38
CA HIS A 30 -3.89 -3.61 -9.74
C HIS A 30 -2.88 -2.46 -9.78
N LEU A 31 -2.07 -2.38 -10.83
CA LEU A 31 -1.30 -1.18 -11.11
C LEU A 31 -2.24 0.01 -11.26
N GLN A 32 -1.80 1.18 -10.81
CA GLN A 32 -2.56 2.44 -10.74
C GLN A 32 -3.76 2.40 -9.78
N THR A 33 -3.87 1.36 -8.93
CA THR A 33 -4.88 1.35 -7.85
C THR A 33 -4.60 2.49 -6.88
N LYS A 34 -5.66 3.22 -6.51
CA LYS A 34 -5.64 4.24 -5.47
C LYS A 34 -6.40 3.75 -4.25
N ILE A 35 -5.76 3.79 -3.10
CA ILE A 35 -6.29 3.31 -1.83
C ILE A 35 -6.36 4.52 -0.90
N LEU A 36 -7.56 4.79 -0.38
CA LEU A 36 -7.73 5.76 0.70
C LEU A 36 -7.45 5.05 2.04
N VAL A 37 -6.51 5.59 2.80
CA VAL A 37 -6.11 5.09 4.12
C VAL A 37 -6.26 6.21 5.13
N VAL A 38 -7.06 5.98 6.17
CA VAL A 38 -7.23 6.93 7.27
C VAL A 38 -6.28 6.54 8.41
N LEU A 39 -5.30 7.39 8.71
CA LEU A 39 -4.35 7.20 9.81
C LEU A 39 -4.39 8.43 10.72
N ASN A 40 -4.58 8.21 12.02
CA ASN A 40 -4.65 9.28 13.03
C ASN A 40 -5.64 10.41 12.69
N GLY A 41 -6.75 10.10 12.00
CA GLY A 41 -7.75 11.09 11.58
C GLY A 41 -7.38 11.87 10.30
N HIS A 42 -6.29 11.50 9.65
CA HIS A 42 -5.83 12.09 8.39
C HIS A 42 -6.00 11.12 7.23
N ASP A 43 -6.43 11.65 6.09
CA ASP A 43 -6.69 10.91 4.87
C ASP A 43 -5.44 10.87 3.99
N PHE A 44 -4.93 9.67 3.75
CA PHE A 44 -3.79 9.41 2.86
C PHE A 44 -4.28 8.66 1.63
N ILE A 45 -3.86 9.09 0.44
CA ILE A 45 -4.11 8.37 -0.81
C ILE A 45 -2.82 7.66 -1.19
N ILE A 46 -2.85 6.33 -1.19
CA ILE A 46 -1.74 5.51 -1.66
C ILE A 46 -2.03 5.09 -3.10
N GLU A 47 -1.16 5.48 -4.02
CA GLU A 47 -1.20 5.07 -5.41
C GLU A 47 -0.15 3.98 -5.66
N ILE A 48 -0.60 2.87 -6.22
CA ILE A 48 0.26 1.71 -6.48
C ILE A 48 0.78 1.80 -7.91
N GLY A 49 2.10 1.82 -8.05
CA GLY A 49 2.81 1.82 -9.32
C GLY A 49 3.68 0.58 -9.48
N GLN A 50 4.63 0.71 -10.40
CA GLN A 50 5.62 -0.31 -10.71
C GLN A 50 6.98 0.37 -10.82
N LEU A 51 8.01 -0.33 -10.36
CA LEU A 51 9.41 0.04 -10.51
C LEU A 51 10.12 -1.11 -11.19
N ASP A 52 10.86 -0.80 -12.25
CA ASP A 52 11.68 -1.79 -12.93
C ASP A 52 13.00 -1.99 -12.20
N SER A 53 13.45 -3.25 -12.14
CA SER A 53 14.74 -3.62 -11.60
C SER A 53 15.41 -4.65 -12.49
N GLN A 54 16.72 -4.80 -12.32
CA GLN A 54 17.50 -5.86 -12.97
C GLN A 54 17.01 -7.29 -12.63
N PHE A 55 16.21 -7.45 -11.58
CA PHE A 55 15.62 -8.73 -11.14
C PHE A 55 14.14 -8.89 -11.53
N GLY A 56 13.62 -7.97 -12.34
CA GLY A 56 12.21 -7.88 -12.69
C GLY A 56 11.51 -6.72 -11.99
N SER A 57 10.30 -6.42 -12.45
CA SER A 57 9.53 -5.32 -11.94
C SER A 57 8.87 -5.65 -10.59
N TYR A 58 8.82 -4.67 -9.69
CA TYR A 58 8.17 -4.80 -8.39
C TYR A 58 7.22 -3.63 -8.16
N LEU A 59 6.32 -3.78 -7.18
CA LEU A 59 5.35 -2.73 -6.85
C LEU A 59 6.05 -1.52 -6.23
N SER A 60 5.60 -0.35 -6.64
CA SER A 60 5.96 0.91 -6.00
C SER A 60 4.75 1.58 -5.38
N TYR A 61 5.01 2.50 -4.47
CA TYR A 61 3.97 3.20 -3.72
C TYR A 61 4.28 4.69 -3.73
N ILE A 62 3.28 5.50 -4.04
CA ILE A 62 3.30 6.94 -3.86
C ILE A 62 2.20 7.27 -2.85
N CYS A 63 2.53 8.05 -1.83
CA CYS A 63 1.55 8.60 -0.91
C CYS A 63 1.23 10.05 -1.29
N LYS A 64 -0.05 10.41 -1.19
CA LYS A 64 -0.54 11.78 -1.31
C LYS A 64 -1.27 12.14 -0.04
N TYR A 65 -0.90 13.27 0.55
CA TYR A 65 -1.48 13.81 1.76
C TYR A 65 -1.50 15.34 1.66
N ASP A 66 -2.66 15.95 1.86
CA ASP A 66 -2.82 17.41 1.91
C ASP A 66 -2.16 18.17 0.72
N GLY A 67 -2.28 17.61 -0.49
CA GLY A 67 -1.68 18.16 -1.71
C GLY A 67 -0.17 17.91 -1.87
N ILE A 68 0.51 17.35 -0.86
CA ILE A 68 1.90 16.92 -0.91
C ILE A 68 1.94 15.46 -1.43
N GLN A 69 2.96 15.15 -2.23
CA GLN A 69 3.19 13.82 -2.77
C GLN A 69 4.58 13.32 -2.34
N SER A 70 4.65 12.07 -1.87
CA SER A 70 5.91 11.41 -1.60
C SER A 70 6.68 11.10 -2.89
N GLU A 71 7.96 10.78 -2.74
CA GLU A 71 8.69 10.08 -3.79
C GLU A 71 8.12 8.67 -4.01
N LEU A 72 8.61 8.00 -5.04
CA LEU A 72 8.19 6.66 -5.41
C LEU A 72 8.94 5.64 -4.53
N CYS A 73 8.23 5.02 -3.59
CA CYS A 73 8.81 4.19 -2.53
C CYS A 73 8.59 2.69 -2.78
N LYS A 74 9.39 1.85 -2.10
CA LYS A 74 9.30 0.38 -2.23
C LYS A 74 8.26 -0.23 -1.31
N THR A 75 7.92 0.46 -0.23
CA THR A 75 6.89 0.02 0.71
C THR A 75 5.85 1.13 0.97
N PRO A 76 4.61 0.77 1.33
CA PRO A 76 3.60 1.74 1.73
C PRO A 76 4.01 2.55 2.95
N THR A 77 4.72 1.91 3.90
CA THR A 77 5.20 2.56 5.11
C THR A 77 6.17 3.68 4.78
N GLU A 78 7.17 3.39 3.93
CA GLU A 78 8.11 4.40 3.45
C GLU A 78 7.38 5.58 2.78
N ALA A 79 6.40 5.28 1.92
CA ALA A 79 5.62 6.32 1.23
C ALA A 79 4.87 7.24 2.20
N ILE A 80 4.35 6.71 3.31
CA ILE A 80 3.62 7.50 4.32
C ILE A 80 4.56 8.33 5.21
N THR A 81 5.78 7.85 5.45
CA THR A 81 6.73 8.49 6.38
C THR A 81 7.68 9.47 5.71
N THR A 82 7.68 9.56 4.38
CA THR A 82 8.49 10.49 3.59
C THR A 82 7.82 11.85 3.50
#